data_AF-A0A0P7ANP3-F1
#
_entry.id   AF-A0A0P7ANP3-F1
#
_cell.length_a   1.000
_cell.length_b   1.000
_cell.length_c   1.000
_cell.angle_alpha   90.00
_cell.angle_beta   90.00
_cell.angle_gamma   90.00
#
_symmetry.space_group_name_H-M   'P 1'
#
loop_
_entity.id
_entity.type
_entity.pdbx_description
1 polymer ?
#
loop_
_entity_poly.entity_id
_entity_poly.type
_entity_poly.pdbx_seq_one_letter_code
_entity_poly.pdbx_strand_id
1 'polypeptide(L)'
;MMAYFLRTVLMLLWLALPLTLSAQEDLDFIQGILLDANTKEAVVFATIRVQGLALGVISNNDGSFQLPTEFQQKGDTLIISSMGYETLKIDFASLKKNLVKELLVKPSVFELSETIVTANRKRRPNNKVGKELSALEIIDKAIANIPLNYPQKPFGLIGYYRDYQFKENTYSNLNEALVSVRDRGFAVDDYKSIQFGLFDYRTNRDFNIDSFADKPYDYSKKDKYIPDATVGEVYAPNELVLLFIHDAIRNHNINSYSYVHKFVTDFVKEHTLTRTKNTSYGDKGVYSIAIRKKVAPFQVMGTIYVDKITFAIRKLVYSVYKQPLKAGQTLANRKAKKELIYEILVEYQDYKDQMYLNYISFHNNFKLVRPPEFYIKDAELNRLSKRLLVTLNRPAANWLTLKPSDFKVFYQNTRLWVTKVERIGTVGDTYALSFIRKERPPRKLLRILESEIKDPQKASFKVSVNKMMDAQGNFLEERKSELLDQFREFFTQKVIPTQPSGINANLQVNKTISLGSKDQPKLIMNLEDDFWMNTPLKSLPQE
;
A
#
# COMPACT_ATOMS: atom_id res chain seq x y z
N MET A 1 -68.24 15.76 -8.82
CA MET A 1 -67.77 14.40 -9.17
C MET A 1 -66.27 14.38 -9.50
N MET A 2 -65.79 15.25 -10.39
CA MET A 2 -64.35 15.34 -10.76
C MET A 2 -63.40 15.61 -9.58
N ALA A 3 -63.77 16.49 -8.65
CA ALA A 3 -62.95 16.82 -7.48
C ALA A 3 -62.83 15.66 -6.47
N TYR A 4 -63.87 14.81 -6.38
CA TYR A 4 -63.84 13.62 -5.53
C TYR A 4 -62.96 12.53 -6.16
N PHE A 5 -63.05 12.37 -7.48
CA PHE A 5 -62.21 11.43 -8.24
C PHE A 5 -60.72 11.78 -8.11
N LEU A 6 -60.37 13.06 -8.26
CA LEU A 6 -58.99 13.54 -8.11
C LEU A 6 -58.46 13.34 -6.67
N ARG A 7 -59.31 13.56 -5.65
CA ARG A 7 -58.96 13.29 -4.24
C ARG A 7 -58.70 11.80 -4.00
N THR A 8 -59.53 10.90 -4.53
CA THR A 8 -59.31 9.45 -4.40
C THR A 8 -58.06 8.97 -5.14
N VAL A 9 -57.74 9.52 -6.32
CA VAL A 9 -56.51 9.18 -7.05
C VAL A 9 -55.26 9.66 -6.32
N LEU A 10 -55.28 10.88 -5.75
CA LEU A 10 -54.19 11.39 -4.92
C LEU A 10 -54.01 10.59 -3.62
N MET A 11 -55.10 10.14 -3.00
CA MET A 11 -55.07 9.32 -1.79
C MET A 11 -54.53 7.90 -2.08
N LEU A 12 -54.87 7.33 -3.24
CA LEU A 12 -54.31 6.05 -3.73
C LEU A 12 -52.82 6.17 -4.13
N LEU A 13 -52.39 7.31 -4.70
CA LEU A 13 -50.98 7.58 -4.97
C LEU A 13 -50.17 7.72 -3.67
N TRP A 14 -50.73 8.35 -2.64
CA TRP A 14 -50.09 8.47 -1.32
C TRP A 14 -50.00 7.12 -0.57
N LEU A 15 -50.97 6.24 -0.77
CA LEU A 15 -50.97 4.87 -0.22
C LEU A 15 -50.03 3.91 -0.97
N ALA A 16 -49.65 4.21 -2.22
CA ALA A 16 -48.69 3.43 -2.98
C ALA A 16 -47.21 3.83 -2.75
N LEU A 17 -46.96 4.94 -2.05
CA LEU A 17 -45.62 5.50 -1.82
C LEU A 17 -44.77 4.90 -0.68
N PRO A 18 -45.24 4.03 0.25
CA PRO A 18 -44.35 3.39 1.21
C PRO A 18 -43.76 2.05 0.73
N LEU A 19 -43.95 1.63 -0.53
CA LEU A 19 -43.32 0.40 -1.06
C LEU A 19 -41.87 0.58 -1.52
N THR A 20 -41.27 1.77 -1.37
CA THR A 20 -39.81 1.90 -1.34
C THR A 20 -39.29 1.52 0.05
N LEU A 21 -39.54 0.27 0.43
CA LEU A 21 -38.72 -0.44 1.39
C LEU A 21 -37.33 -0.55 0.75
N SER A 22 -36.47 0.43 0.99
CA SER A 22 -35.06 0.11 1.18
C SER A 22 -34.97 -0.75 2.43
N ALA A 23 -35.25 -2.04 2.29
CA ALA A 23 -34.50 -3.04 3.04
C ALA A 23 -33.07 -2.98 2.48
N GLN A 24 -32.33 -1.96 2.88
CA GLN A 24 -30.90 -2.10 2.96
C GLN A 24 -30.77 -3.14 4.08
N GLU A 25 -30.53 -4.40 3.73
CA GLU A 25 -30.04 -5.36 4.70
C GLU A 25 -28.73 -4.76 5.22
N ASP A 26 -28.82 -4.03 6.33
CA ASP A 26 -27.68 -3.77 7.17
C ASP A 26 -27.24 -5.16 7.62
N LEU A 27 -26.25 -5.69 6.90
CA LEU A 27 -25.60 -6.94 7.26
C LEU A 27 -25.08 -6.75 8.69
N ASP A 28 -25.64 -7.52 9.63
CA ASP A 28 -25.20 -7.46 11.02
C ASP A 28 -23.78 -8.01 11.13
N PHE A 29 -22.88 -7.24 11.77
CA PHE A 29 -21.51 -7.65 12.00
C PHE A 29 -21.22 -7.94 13.47
N ILE A 30 -20.34 -8.91 13.66
CA ILE A 30 -19.61 -9.11 14.91
C ILE A 30 -18.29 -8.38 14.75
N GLN A 31 -18.03 -7.45 15.67
CA GLN A 31 -16.85 -6.60 15.63
C GLN A 31 -16.00 -6.84 16.87
N GLY A 32 -14.68 -6.83 16.71
CA GLY A 32 -13.77 -6.96 17.83
C GLY A 32 -12.41 -6.36 17.56
N ILE A 33 -11.63 -6.19 18.63
CA ILE A 33 -10.24 -5.72 18.60
C ILE A 33 -9.40 -6.72 19.39
N LEU A 34 -8.36 -7.26 18.75
CA LEU A 34 -7.40 -8.17 19.36
C LEU A 34 -6.25 -7.38 19.98
N LEU A 35 -6.02 -7.58 21.28
CA LEU A 35 -4.96 -6.91 22.03
C LEU A 35 -4.08 -7.94 22.74
N ASP A 36 -2.78 -7.68 22.82
CA ASP A 36 -1.86 -8.45 23.64
C ASP A 36 -2.27 -8.30 25.11
N ALA A 37 -2.41 -9.43 25.81
CA ALA A 37 -2.87 -9.44 27.20
C ALA A 37 -1.95 -8.65 28.15
N ASN A 38 -0.65 -8.61 27.85
CA ASN A 38 0.41 -7.99 28.65
C ASN A 38 0.66 -6.54 28.24
N THR A 39 0.87 -6.26 26.95
CA THR A 39 1.28 -4.92 26.48
C THR A 39 0.09 -4.03 26.11
N LYS A 40 -1.09 -4.63 25.87
CA LYS A 40 -2.27 -3.95 25.31
C LYS A 40 -2.06 -3.40 23.88
N GLU A 41 -0.98 -3.77 23.22
CA GLU A 41 -0.78 -3.44 21.81
C GLU A 41 -1.67 -4.30 20.92
N ALA A 42 -2.03 -3.78 19.74
CA ALA A 42 -2.86 -4.49 18.77
C ALA A 42 -2.16 -5.76 18.24
N VAL A 43 -2.90 -6.88 18.21
CA VAL A 43 -2.45 -8.11 17.55
C VAL A 43 -2.87 -8.07 16.09
N VAL A 44 -1.95 -7.57 15.26
CA VAL A 44 -2.14 -7.41 13.81
C VAL A 44 -1.96 -8.72 13.05
N PHE A 45 -2.69 -8.89 11.94
CA PHE A 45 -2.62 -10.07 11.07
C PHE A 45 -2.83 -11.41 11.79
N ALA A 46 -3.66 -11.42 12.83
CA ALA A 46 -4.11 -12.64 13.48
C ALA A 46 -5.19 -13.32 12.64
N THR A 47 -5.14 -14.64 12.53
CA THR A 47 -6.16 -15.42 11.83
C THR A 47 -7.33 -15.70 12.77
N ILE A 48 -8.55 -15.30 12.38
CA ILE A 48 -9.80 -15.55 13.12
C ILE A 48 -10.70 -16.41 12.25
N ARG A 49 -11.08 -17.62 12.70
CA ARG A 49 -11.86 -18.57 11.89
C ARG A 49 -12.93 -19.29 12.68
N VAL A 50 -13.98 -19.71 11.97
CA VAL A 50 -14.92 -20.70 12.47
C VAL A 50 -14.20 -22.04 12.59
N GLN A 51 -14.27 -22.67 13.77
CA GLN A 51 -13.58 -23.91 14.06
C GLN A 51 -13.93 -25.00 13.04
N GLY A 52 -12.89 -25.65 12.49
CA GLY A 52 -13.05 -26.73 11.50
C GLY A 52 -13.34 -26.26 10.08
N LEU A 53 -13.53 -24.95 9.86
CA LEU A 53 -13.78 -24.36 8.56
C LEU A 53 -12.63 -23.46 8.13
N ALA A 54 -12.42 -23.33 6.82
CA ALA A 54 -11.54 -22.31 6.25
C ALA A 54 -12.20 -20.90 6.23
N LEU A 55 -13.37 -20.77 6.87
CA LEU A 55 -14.20 -19.57 6.89
C LEU A 55 -13.74 -18.63 8.01
N GLY A 56 -13.40 -17.39 7.67
CA GLY A 56 -12.90 -16.42 8.66
C GLY A 56 -12.27 -15.17 8.04
N VAL A 57 -11.63 -14.37 8.89
CA VAL A 57 -10.97 -13.10 8.53
C VAL A 57 -9.60 -12.97 9.20
N ILE A 58 -8.83 -11.97 8.78
CA ILE A 58 -7.52 -11.63 9.34
C ILE A 58 -7.61 -10.25 9.98
N SER A 59 -7.10 -10.07 11.21
CA SER A 59 -7.17 -8.77 11.89
C SER A 59 -6.36 -7.68 11.18
N ASN A 60 -6.85 -6.45 11.31
CA ASN A 60 -6.31 -5.24 10.70
C ASN A 60 -5.08 -4.70 11.46
N ASN A 61 -4.49 -3.62 10.96
CA ASN A 61 -3.31 -2.96 11.56
C ASN A 61 -3.58 -2.36 12.95
N ASP A 62 -4.84 -2.09 13.28
CA ASP A 62 -5.30 -1.67 14.60
C ASP A 62 -5.79 -2.85 15.46
N GLY A 63 -5.62 -4.09 14.98
CA GLY A 63 -6.11 -5.31 15.63
C GLY A 63 -7.60 -5.56 15.45
N SER A 64 -8.31 -4.67 14.74
CA SER A 64 -9.75 -4.80 14.53
C SER A 64 -10.10 -5.92 13.55
N PHE A 65 -11.30 -6.48 13.68
CA PHE A 65 -11.88 -7.39 12.71
C PHE A 65 -13.40 -7.29 12.70
N GLN A 66 -13.99 -7.67 11.57
CA GLN A 66 -15.43 -7.76 11.36
C GLN A 66 -15.77 -9.10 10.72
N LEU A 67 -16.76 -9.79 11.29
CA LEU A 67 -17.28 -11.06 10.81
C LEU A 67 -18.78 -10.94 10.53
N PRO A 68 -19.28 -11.47 9.41
CA PRO A 68 -20.71 -11.60 9.17
C PRO A 68 -21.38 -12.44 10.26
N THR A 69 -22.55 -12.03 10.74
CA THR A 69 -23.28 -12.81 11.74
C THR A 69 -23.72 -14.17 11.18
N GLU A 70 -23.90 -14.32 9.87
CA GLU A 70 -24.25 -15.60 9.23
C GLU A 70 -23.21 -16.71 9.50
N PHE A 71 -21.96 -16.35 9.83
CA PHE A 71 -20.93 -17.32 10.20
C PHE A 71 -21.29 -18.06 11.50
N GLN A 72 -22.12 -17.48 12.37
CA GLN A 72 -22.65 -18.15 13.56
C GLN A 72 -23.50 -19.37 13.20
N GLN A 73 -24.11 -19.40 12.01
CA GLN A 73 -24.92 -20.54 11.55
C GLN A 73 -24.05 -21.70 11.04
N LYS A 74 -22.75 -21.46 10.80
CA LYS A 74 -21.81 -22.44 10.24
C LYS A 74 -21.00 -23.17 11.32
N GLY A 75 -20.96 -22.65 12.54
CA GLY A 75 -20.33 -23.30 13.68
C GLY A 75 -20.34 -22.43 14.94
N ASP A 76 -20.08 -23.05 16.10
CA ASP A 76 -20.30 -22.42 17.41
C ASP A 76 -19.04 -21.79 18.02
N THR A 77 -17.87 -22.03 17.45
CA THR A 77 -16.59 -21.60 18.05
C THR A 77 -15.72 -20.86 17.06
N LEU A 78 -15.19 -19.71 17.47
CA LEU A 78 -14.11 -19.01 16.79
C LEU A 78 -12.76 -19.42 17.36
N ILE A 79 -11.82 -19.69 16.46
CA ILE A 79 -10.41 -19.92 16.75
C ILE A 79 -9.62 -18.72 16.28
N ILE A 80 -8.87 -18.11 17.20
CA ILE A 80 -7.94 -17.02 16.93
C ILE A 80 -6.52 -17.55 17.12
N SER A 81 -5.71 -17.43 16.07
CA SER A 81 -4.32 -17.85 16.07
C SER A 81 -3.41 -16.77 15.50
N SER A 82 -2.32 -16.50 16.21
CA SER A 82 -1.27 -15.59 15.78
C SER A 82 0.09 -16.14 16.19
N MET A 83 1.12 -15.76 15.44
CA MET A 83 2.49 -16.20 15.64
C MET A 83 3.02 -15.73 17.00
N GLY A 84 3.45 -16.65 17.87
CA GLY A 84 3.94 -16.33 19.20
C GLY A 84 2.86 -16.08 20.27
N TYR A 85 1.59 -16.37 19.97
CA TYR A 85 0.48 -16.27 20.91
C TYR A 85 -0.15 -17.64 21.16
N GLU A 86 -0.78 -17.79 22.32
CA GLU A 86 -1.65 -18.93 22.61
C GLU A 86 -2.90 -18.86 21.72
N THR A 87 -3.39 -20.02 21.27
CA THR A 87 -4.65 -20.09 20.54
C THR A 87 -5.80 -19.73 21.47
N LEU A 88 -6.55 -18.69 21.11
CA LEU A 88 -7.75 -18.27 21.82
C LEU A 88 -8.97 -18.91 21.14
N LYS A 89 -9.78 -19.62 21.92
CA LYS A 89 -11.08 -20.17 21.49
C LYS A 89 -12.20 -19.37 22.13
N ILE A 90 -13.15 -18.93 21.34
CA ILE A 90 -14.27 -18.09 21.78
C ILE A 90 -15.56 -18.73 21.31
N ASP A 91 -16.53 -18.85 22.22
CA ASP A 91 -17.90 -19.20 21.86
C ASP A 91 -18.53 -18.07 21.04
N PHE A 92 -18.99 -18.39 19.83
CA PHE A 92 -19.55 -17.41 18.91
C PHE A 92 -20.80 -16.73 19.49
N ALA A 93 -21.55 -17.43 20.36
CA ALA A 93 -22.71 -16.89 21.06
C ALA A 93 -22.37 -15.81 22.10
N SER A 94 -21.12 -15.77 22.57
CA SER A 94 -20.66 -14.75 23.53
C SER A 94 -20.42 -13.38 22.89
N LEU A 95 -20.38 -13.32 21.55
CA LEU A 95 -20.14 -12.11 20.78
C LEU A 95 -21.47 -11.45 20.41
N LYS A 96 -21.70 -10.24 20.93
CA LYS A 96 -22.89 -9.45 20.64
C LYS A 96 -22.73 -8.71 19.31
N LYS A 97 -23.81 -8.67 18.54
CA LYS A 97 -23.92 -7.90 17.29
C LYS A 97 -23.64 -6.41 17.55
N ASN A 98 -22.93 -5.77 16.61
CA ASN A 98 -22.70 -4.32 16.57
C ASN A 98 -22.10 -3.72 17.86
N LEU A 99 -21.45 -4.54 18.69
CA LEU A 99 -20.69 -4.12 19.85
C LEU A 99 -19.24 -4.55 19.67
N VAL A 100 -18.33 -3.58 19.58
CA VAL A 100 -16.91 -3.86 19.47
C VAL A 100 -16.42 -4.51 20.76
N LYS A 101 -15.98 -5.77 20.68
CA LYS A 101 -15.45 -6.52 21.82
C LYS A 101 -13.92 -6.48 21.85
N GLU A 102 -13.35 -6.04 22.96
CA GLU A 102 -11.93 -6.25 23.23
C GLU A 102 -11.66 -7.70 23.62
N LEU A 103 -10.69 -8.30 22.94
CA LEU A 103 -10.30 -9.69 23.10
C LEU A 103 -8.80 -9.77 23.39
N LEU A 104 -8.45 -10.25 24.58
CA LEU A 104 -7.06 -10.34 25.03
C LEU A 104 -6.45 -11.68 24.64
N VAL A 105 -5.32 -11.64 23.93
CA VAL A 105 -4.58 -12.82 23.50
C VAL A 105 -3.28 -12.90 24.31
N LYS A 106 -3.01 -14.07 24.92
CA LYS A 106 -1.81 -14.26 25.74
C LYS A 106 -0.60 -14.61 24.87
N PRO A 107 0.57 -13.99 25.11
CA PRO A 107 1.81 -14.44 24.50
C PRO A 107 2.13 -15.89 24.91
N SER A 108 2.57 -16.69 23.93
CA SER A 108 2.97 -18.08 24.17
C SER A 108 4.30 -18.11 24.91
N VAL A 109 4.29 -18.62 26.14
CA VAL A 109 5.52 -18.85 26.91
C VAL A 109 6.05 -20.22 26.56
N PHE A 110 6.89 -20.30 25.53
CA PHE A 110 7.72 -21.49 25.35
C PHE A 110 8.78 -21.51 26.45
N GLU A 111 8.69 -22.47 27.37
CA GLU A 111 9.80 -22.87 28.22
C GLU A 111 10.90 -23.42 27.32
N LEU A 112 12.03 -22.73 27.30
CA LEU A 112 13.25 -23.28 26.74
C LEU A 112 13.70 -24.34 27.73
N SER A 113 13.85 -25.59 27.31
CA SER A 113 14.87 -26.45 27.92
C SER A 113 16.21 -25.78 27.63
N GLU A 114 16.61 -24.91 28.54
CA GLU A 114 17.79 -24.06 28.44
C GLU A 114 19.03 -24.94 28.61
N THR A 115 19.66 -25.36 27.51
CA THR A 115 21.06 -25.78 27.57
C THR A 115 21.93 -24.61 27.16
N ILE A 116 22.38 -23.87 28.17
CA ILE A 116 23.44 -22.88 28.09
C ILE A 116 24.61 -23.50 27.33
N VAL A 117 25.01 -22.91 26.21
CA VAL A 117 26.39 -23.08 25.73
C VAL A 117 27.02 -21.71 25.60
N THR A 118 27.58 -21.28 26.72
CA THR A 118 28.63 -20.27 26.77
C THR A 118 29.70 -20.66 25.76
N ALA A 119 29.93 -19.77 24.80
CA ALA A 119 31.04 -19.86 23.89
C ALA A 119 32.35 -19.92 24.69
N ASN A 120 33.03 -21.08 24.67
CA ASN A 120 34.48 -21.26 24.65
C ASN A 120 34.89 -22.70 24.97
N ARG A 121 34.98 -23.56 23.94
CA ARG A 121 36.11 -24.51 23.79
C ARG A 121 35.95 -25.32 22.50
N LYS A 122 37.04 -25.34 21.70
CA LYS A 122 37.30 -26.31 20.64
C LYS A 122 36.85 -27.73 21.06
N ARG A 123 35.92 -28.34 20.34
CA ARG A 123 35.64 -29.79 20.43
C ARG A 123 35.65 -30.42 19.04
N ARG A 124 36.36 -31.54 18.96
CA ARG A 124 36.60 -32.41 17.79
C ARG A 124 35.30 -33.04 17.25
N PRO A 125 35.30 -33.49 15.98
CA PRO A 125 34.13 -34.07 15.33
C PRO A 125 33.94 -35.54 15.78
N ASN A 126 32.71 -36.04 15.64
CA ASN A 126 32.28 -37.45 15.76
C ASN A 126 31.54 -37.86 17.05
N ASN A 127 30.45 -37.18 17.38
CA ASN A 127 29.26 -37.83 17.96
C ASN A 127 28.01 -37.01 17.60
N LYS A 128 27.26 -37.47 16.58
CA LYS A 128 26.02 -36.84 16.08
C LYS A 128 24.79 -37.49 16.71
N VAL A 129 24.55 -37.21 17.98
CA VAL A 129 23.21 -37.36 18.58
C VAL A 129 22.95 -36.07 19.36
N GLY A 130 21.92 -35.31 18.95
CA GLY A 130 21.45 -34.11 19.65
C GLY A 130 21.98 -32.74 19.16
N LYS A 131 22.65 -32.62 18.02
CA LYS A 131 23.02 -31.30 17.48
C LYS A 131 21.76 -30.62 16.92
N GLU A 132 21.32 -29.54 17.57
CA GLU A 132 20.27 -28.68 17.01
C GLU A 132 20.71 -28.12 15.64
N LEU A 133 19.77 -28.06 14.69
CA LEU A 133 20.02 -27.54 13.35
C LEU A 133 20.41 -26.05 13.41
N SER A 134 21.41 -25.68 12.63
CA SER A 134 21.79 -24.28 12.40
C SER A 134 20.72 -23.55 11.57
N ALA A 135 20.73 -22.22 11.63
CA ALA A 135 19.85 -21.39 10.82
C ALA A 135 19.97 -21.72 9.31
N LEU A 136 21.20 -21.92 8.84
CA LEU A 136 21.49 -22.31 7.46
C LEU A 136 20.82 -23.65 7.10
N GLU A 137 21.06 -24.69 7.91
CA GLU A 137 20.48 -26.03 7.69
C GLU A 137 18.94 -26.02 7.69
N ILE A 138 18.32 -25.18 8.54
CA ILE A 138 16.86 -25.04 8.58
C ILE A 138 16.34 -24.42 7.29
N ILE A 139 16.96 -23.33 6.80
CA ILE A 139 16.52 -22.65 5.58
C ILE A 139 16.79 -23.49 4.34
N ASP A 140 17.94 -24.16 4.25
CA ASP A 140 18.25 -25.09 3.15
C ASP A 140 17.22 -26.22 3.07
N LYS A 141 16.84 -26.80 4.22
CA LYS A 141 15.77 -27.81 4.29
C LYS A 141 14.42 -27.24 3.90
N ALA A 142 14.11 -26.02 4.33
CA ALA A 142 12.85 -25.37 4.00
C ALA A 142 12.71 -25.12 2.49
N ILE A 143 13.78 -24.65 1.85
CA ILE A 143 13.88 -24.47 0.39
C ILE A 143 13.75 -25.82 -0.33
N ALA A 144 14.51 -26.83 0.10
CA ALA A 144 14.48 -28.16 -0.50
C ALA A 144 13.11 -28.85 -0.38
N ASN A 145 12.34 -28.51 0.66
CA ASN A 145 11.01 -29.07 0.89
C ASN A 145 9.87 -28.25 0.25
N ILE A 146 10.14 -27.19 -0.51
CA ILE A 146 9.08 -26.46 -1.24
C ILE A 146 8.28 -27.41 -2.16
N PRO A 147 8.89 -28.31 -2.95
CA PRO A 147 8.13 -29.26 -3.78
C PRO A 147 7.23 -30.22 -2.99
N LEU A 148 7.53 -30.46 -1.71
CA LEU A 148 6.79 -31.38 -0.84
C LEU A 148 5.66 -30.68 -0.08
N ASN A 149 5.93 -29.48 0.43
CA ASN A 149 5.04 -28.77 1.34
C ASN A 149 3.98 -27.92 0.63
N TYR A 150 4.14 -27.63 -0.67
CA TYR A 150 3.26 -26.72 -1.40
C TYR A 150 2.64 -27.40 -2.64
N PRO A 151 1.47 -26.92 -3.13
CA PRO A 151 0.80 -27.49 -4.29
C PRO A 151 1.66 -27.41 -5.55
N GLN A 152 1.99 -28.57 -6.13
CA GLN A 152 2.69 -28.66 -7.41
C GLN A 152 1.74 -28.72 -8.62
N LYS A 153 0.47 -29.02 -8.36
CA LYS A 153 -0.61 -29.07 -9.35
C LYS A 153 -1.48 -27.82 -9.26
N PRO A 154 -2.31 -27.53 -10.27
CA PRO A 154 -3.15 -26.35 -10.22
C PRO A 154 -4.13 -26.38 -9.05
N PHE A 155 -4.35 -25.22 -8.45
CA PHE A 155 -5.27 -25.00 -7.34
C PHE A 155 -5.92 -23.63 -7.47
N GLY A 156 -6.93 -23.37 -6.64
CA GLY A 156 -7.61 -22.09 -6.60
C GLY A 156 -7.67 -21.50 -5.20
N LEU A 157 -7.71 -20.18 -5.13
CA LEU A 157 -8.03 -19.43 -3.92
C LEU A 157 -9.22 -18.52 -4.22
N ILE A 158 -10.07 -18.30 -3.23
CA ILE A 158 -11.00 -17.17 -3.22
C ILE A 158 -10.66 -16.35 -1.98
N GLY A 159 -10.56 -15.04 -2.15
CA GLY A 159 -10.15 -14.17 -1.07
C GLY A 159 -10.51 -12.72 -1.31
N TYR A 160 -10.51 -11.99 -0.20
CA TYR A 160 -10.70 -10.55 -0.17
C TYR A 160 -9.35 -9.87 -0.40
N TYR A 161 -9.36 -8.89 -1.29
CA TYR A 161 -8.24 -8.01 -1.59
C TYR A 161 -8.59 -6.58 -1.18
N ARG A 162 -7.61 -5.84 -0.68
CA ARG A 162 -7.71 -4.40 -0.52
C ARG A 162 -6.42 -3.68 -0.88
N ASP A 163 -6.56 -2.45 -1.34
CA ASP A 163 -5.47 -1.47 -1.35
C ASP A 163 -5.93 -0.17 -0.72
N TYR A 164 -5.01 0.49 -0.03
CA TYR A 164 -5.29 1.74 0.65
C TYR A 164 -4.02 2.55 0.84
N GLN A 165 -4.23 3.82 1.12
CA GLN A 165 -3.19 4.75 1.55
C GLN A 165 -3.40 5.08 3.01
N PHE A 166 -2.30 5.32 3.71
CA PHE A 166 -2.33 5.55 5.14
C PHE A 166 -1.37 6.65 5.53
N LYS A 167 -1.83 7.55 6.40
CA LYS A 167 -1.02 8.62 6.98
C LYS A 167 -1.61 9.03 8.32
N GLU A 168 -0.78 9.16 9.35
CA GLU A 168 -1.18 9.69 10.66
C GLU A 168 -2.44 9.00 11.22
N ASN A 169 -2.44 7.67 11.20
CA ASN A 169 -3.56 6.83 11.66
C ASN A 169 -4.89 6.99 10.89
N THR A 170 -4.83 7.51 9.67
CA THR A 170 -6.00 7.75 8.83
C THR A 170 -5.90 7.00 7.51
N TYR A 171 -6.95 6.25 7.19
CA TYR A 171 -7.12 5.58 5.89
C TYR A 171 -7.61 6.56 4.83
N SER A 172 -7.07 6.45 3.62
CA SER A 172 -7.58 7.13 2.44
C SER A 172 -7.47 6.23 1.21
N ASN A 173 -8.29 6.46 0.20
CA ASN A 173 -8.33 5.67 -1.04
C ASN A 173 -8.43 4.17 -0.76
N LEU A 174 -9.31 3.76 0.17
CA LEU A 174 -9.55 2.34 0.44
C LEU A 174 -10.38 1.72 -0.70
N ASN A 175 -9.76 0.83 -1.44
CA ASN A 175 -10.38 0.02 -2.47
C ASN A 175 -10.44 -1.43 -2.01
N GLU A 176 -11.53 -2.11 -2.35
CA GLU A 176 -11.85 -3.43 -1.84
C GLU A 176 -12.36 -4.30 -2.99
N ALA A 177 -11.94 -5.55 -3.04
CA ALA A 177 -12.34 -6.49 -4.08
C ALA A 177 -12.47 -7.91 -3.56
N LEU A 178 -13.36 -8.68 -4.17
CA LEU A 178 -13.43 -10.12 -3.99
C LEU A 178 -12.89 -10.79 -5.25
N VAL A 179 -11.83 -11.57 -5.08
CA VAL A 179 -11.04 -12.10 -6.20
C VAL A 179 -10.91 -13.61 -6.13
N SER A 180 -10.95 -14.25 -7.30
CA SER A 180 -10.57 -15.63 -7.50
C SER A 180 -9.14 -15.68 -8.04
N VAL A 181 -8.30 -16.50 -7.43
CA VAL A 181 -6.97 -16.84 -7.93
C VAL A 181 -7.01 -18.26 -8.48
N ARG A 182 -6.47 -18.47 -9.67
CA ARG A 182 -6.19 -19.79 -10.23
C ARG A 182 -4.70 -19.89 -10.48
N ASP A 183 -4.05 -20.71 -9.68
CA ASP A 183 -2.61 -20.94 -9.72
C ASP A 183 -2.34 -22.29 -10.36
N ARG A 184 -1.30 -22.39 -11.19
CA ARG A 184 -0.90 -23.63 -11.85
C ARG A 184 -0.02 -24.54 -11.00
N GLY A 185 0.33 -24.11 -9.79
CA GLY A 185 1.21 -24.81 -8.86
C GLY A 185 2.62 -24.23 -8.85
N PHE A 186 3.36 -24.54 -7.77
CA PHE A 186 4.69 -24.04 -7.48
C PHE A 186 5.76 -24.50 -8.48
N ALA A 187 5.47 -25.51 -9.30
CA ALA A 187 6.36 -26.02 -10.33
C ALA A 187 6.49 -25.10 -11.56
N VAL A 188 5.66 -24.04 -11.68
CA VAL A 188 5.67 -23.12 -12.82
C VAL A 188 5.78 -21.65 -12.40
N ASP A 189 6.26 -20.83 -13.34
CA ASP A 189 6.42 -19.38 -13.17
C ASP A 189 5.06 -18.69 -12.99
N ASP A 190 4.91 -18.00 -11.86
CA ASP A 190 3.64 -17.39 -11.41
C ASP A 190 3.18 -16.24 -12.31
N TYR A 191 4.03 -15.24 -12.56
CA TYR A 191 3.69 -13.98 -13.24
C TYR A 191 2.84 -14.17 -14.51
N LYS A 192 3.25 -15.11 -15.38
CA LYS A 192 2.58 -15.34 -16.66
C LYS A 192 1.38 -16.28 -16.53
N SER A 193 1.38 -17.14 -15.52
CA SER A 193 0.49 -18.30 -15.50
C SER A 193 -0.68 -18.18 -14.54
N ILE A 194 -0.57 -17.35 -13.49
CA ILE A 194 -1.65 -17.06 -12.56
C ILE A 194 -2.79 -16.37 -13.29
N GLN A 195 -4.01 -16.83 -13.07
CA GLN A 195 -5.22 -16.19 -13.59
C GLN A 195 -6.00 -15.59 -12.43
N PHE A 196 -6.31 -14.31 -12.56
CA PHE A 196 -7.16 -13.60 -11.61
C PHE A 196 -8.55 -13.46 -12.21
N GLY A 197 -9.57 -13.69 -11.39
CA GLY A 197 -10.96 -13.37 -11.68
C GLY A 197 -11.45 -12.35 -10.66
N LEU A 198 -12.25 -11.39 -11.12
CA LEU A 198 -12.82 -10.36 -10.26
C LEU A 198 -14.31 -10.63 -10.10
N PHE A 199 -14.77 -10.91 -8.87
CA PHE A 199 -16.20 -11.02 -8.62
C PHE A 199 -16.81 -9.65 -8.35
N ASP A 200 -16.18 -8.89 -7.45
CA ASP A 200 -16.61 -7.53 -7.14
C ASP A 200 -15.42 -6.60 -6.84
N TYR A 201 -15.64 -5.31 -7.06
CA TYR A 201 -14.73 -4.22 -6.76
C TYR A 201 -15.53 -3.00 -6.33
N ARG A 202 -15.13 -2.39 -5.22
CA ARG A 202 -15.70 -1.15 -4.70
C ARG A 202 -14.61 -0.19 -4.20
N THR A 203 -14.78 1.08 -4.52
CA THR A 203 -14.09 2.16 -3.81
C THR A 203 -14.91 2.51 -2.58
N ASN A 204 -14.32 2.33 -1.40
CA ASN A 204 -15.02 2.53 -0.14
C ASN A 204 -15.12 4.03 0.18
N ARG A 205 -16.32 4.58 -0.01
CA ARG A 205 -16.61 6.02 0.16
C ARG A 205 -16.80 6.45 1.62
N ASP A 206 -16.72 5.51 2.56
CA ASP A 206 -16.70 5.81 3.98
C ASP A 206 -15.38 6.42 4.46
N PHE A 207 -14.34 6.32 3.64
CA PHE A 207 -13.00 6.85 3.91
C PHE A 207 -12.65 7.99 2.94
N ASN A 208 -11.66 8.80 3.30
CA ASN A 208 -11.24 9.95 2.50
C ASN A 208 -10.77 9.52 1.10
N ILE A 209 -11.17 10.25 0.07
CA ILE A 209 -10.76 10.00 -1.32
C ILE A 209 -9.88 11.15 -1.79
N ASP A 210 -8.63 10.83 -2.13
CA ASP A 210 -7.67 11.73 -2.75
C ASP A 210 -7.36 11.27 -4.18
N SER A 211 -8.08 11.86 -5.14
CA SER A 211 -7.93 11.55 -6.57
C SER A 211 -6.56 11.90 -7.15
N PHE A 212 -5.78 12.77 -6.50
CA PHE A 212 -4.41 13.07 -6.95
C PHE A 212 -3.47 11.94 -6.52
N ALA A 213 -3.65 11.43 -5.30
CA ALA A 213 -2.85 10.33 -4.75
C ALA A 213 -3.26 8.95 -5.31
N ASP A 214 -4.49 8.78 -5.79
CA ASP A 214 -5.01 7.52 -6.36
C ASP A 214 -4.38 7.14 -7.72
N LYS A 215 -3.67 8.07 -8.36
CA LYS A 215 -3.02 7.83 -9.66
C LYS A 215 -1.93 6.75 -9.57
N PRO A 216 -1.59 6.08 -10.70
CA PRO A 216 -0.42 5.22 -10.78
C PRO A 216 0.89 5.97 -10.49
N TYR A 217 1.96 5.23 -10.22
CA TYR A 217 3.29 5.81 -10.11
C TYR A 217 3.74 6.44 -11.44
N ASP A 218 4.30 7.65 -11.37
CA ASP A 218 4.90 8.38 -12.49
C ASP A 218 6.33 8.80 -12.13
N TYR A 219 7.29 7.97 -12.52
CA TYR A 219 8.71 8.23 -12.30
C TYR A 219 9.29 9.31 -13.24
N SER A 220 8.56 9.68 -14.29
CA SER A 220 8.98 10.69 -15.27
C SER A 220 8.70 12.11 -14.78
N LYS A 221 7.45 12.40 -14.37
CA LYS A 221 7.04 13.70 -13.82
C LYS A 221 7.32 13.82 -12.33
N LYS A 222 7.49 12.67 -11.64
CA LYS A 222 7.69 12.57 -10.19
C LYS A 222 6.55 13.16 -9.37
N ASP A 223 5.33 13.10 -9.88
CA ASP A 223 4.12 13.51 -9.17
C ASP A 223 3.76 12.50 -8.07
N LYS A 224 3.91 11.20 -8.36
CA LYS A 224 3.79 10.11 -7.38
C LYS A 224 4.87 9.07 -7.69
N TYR A 225 5.78 8.83 -6.76
CA TYR A 225 6.87 7.87 -6.99
C TYR A 225 7.40 7.28 -5.68
N ILE A 226 7.98 6.09 -5.74
CA ILE A 226 8.68 5.50 -4.60
C ILE A 226 10.10 6.06 -4.53
N PRO A 227 10.52 6.70 -3.42
CA PRO A 227 11.91 7.13 -3.24
C PRO A 227 12.87 5.94 -3.30
N ASP A 228 13.96 6.08 -4.06
CA ASP A 228 15.06 5.10 -4.14
C ASP A 228 14.66 3.68 -4.62
N ALA A 229 13.46 3.52 -5.17
CA ALA A 229 12.99 2.26 -5.76
C ALA A 229 12.09 2.52 -6.97
N THR A 230 11.99 1.52 -7.85
CA THR A 230 11.13 1.56 -9.04
C THR A 230 10.30 0.31 -9.13
N VAL A 231 9.02 0.45 -9.46
CA VAL A 231 8.18 -0.67 -9.88
C VAL A 231 8.29 -0.81 -11.39
N GLY A 232 8.51 -2.03 -11.89
CA GLY A 232 8.61 -2.26 -13.33
C GLY A 232 7.33 -1.85 -14.07
N GLU A 233 7.48 -1.23 -15.23
CA GLU A 233 6.38 -0.64 -16.02
C GLU A 233 5.26 -1.63 -16.37
N VAL A 234 5.60 -2.93 -16.48
CA VAL A 234 4.65 -4.01 -16.76
C VAL A 234 3.72 -4.30 -15.57
N TYR A 235 4.15 -3.99 -14.35
CA TYR A 235 3.45 -4.36 -13.11
C TYR A 235 2.77 -3.17 -12.43
N ALA A 236 3.24 -1.96 -12.72
CA ALA A 236 2.78 -0.73 -12.08
C ALA A 236 1.28 -0.41 -12.21
N PRO A 237 0.56 -0.79 -13.30
CA PRO A 237 -0.84 -0.40 -13.42
C PRO A 237 -1.81 -1.21 -12.54
N ASN A 238 -1.46 -2.44 -12.15
CA ASN A 238 -2.38 -3.35 -11.46
C ASN A 238 -1.81 -3.78 -10.10
N GLU A 239 -2.38 -3.19 -9.04
CA GLU A 239 -1.91 -3.34 -7.66
C GLU A 239 -2.04 -4.78 -7.12
N LEU A 240 -3.02 -5.56 -7.60
CA LEU A 240 -3.17 -6.98 -7.25
C LEU A 240 -2.05 -7.83 -7.88
N VAL A 241 -1.70 -7.57 -9.14
CA VAL A 241 -0.58 -8.26 -9.79
C VAL A 241 0.72 -7.91 -9.09
N LEU A 242 0.91 -6.62 -8.76
CA LEU A 242 2.08 -6.14 -8.02
C LEU A 242 2.20 -6.84 -6.66
N LEU A 243 1.10 -7.08 -5.95
CA LEU A 243 1.10 -7.81 -4.69
C LEU A 243 1.61 -9.25 -4.85
N PHE A 244 1.05 -10.01 -5.80
CA PHE A 244 1.37 -11.44 -5.95
C PHE A 244 2.80 -11.70 -6.44
N ILE A 245 3.38 -10.81 -7.26
CA ILE A 245 4.80 -10.96 -7.65
C ILE A 245 5.77 -10.80 -6.47
N HIS A 246 5.32 -10.20 -5.36
CA HIS A 246 6.11 -10.07 -4.13
C HIS A 246 5.99 -11.28 -3.20
N ASP A 247 5.30 -12.36 -3.59
CA ASP A 247 5.37 -13.62 -2.85
C ASP A 247 6.66 -14.39 -3.21
N ALA A 248 7.74 -14.18 -2.45
CA ALA A 248 9.02 -14.86 -2.67
C ALA A 248 8.97 -16.38 -2.49
N ILE A 249 8.02 -16.91 -1.71
CA ILE A 249 7.89 -18.35 -1.46
C ILE A 249 7.22 -19.01 -2.67
N ARG A 250 6.14 -18.41 -3.17
CA ARG A 250 5.51 -18.83 -4.43
C ARG A 250 6.43 -18.67 -5.62
N ASN A 251 7.16 -17.55 -5.68
CA ASN A 251 8.07 -17.16 -6.77
C ASN A 251 9.52 -17.61 -6.54
N HIS A 252 9.71 -18.69 -5.78
CA HIS A 252 11.01 -19.07 -5.25
C HIS A 252 12.10 -19.29 -6.31
N ASN A 253 11.74 -19.69 -7.52
CA ASN A 253 12.67 -20.01 -8.60
C ASN A 253 12.81 -18.91 -9.68
N ILE A 254 12.23 -17.74 -9.47
CA ILE A 254 12.37 -16.57 -10.37
C ILE A 254 12.91 -15.36 -9.61
N ASN A 255 13.39 -14.35 -10.34
CA ASN A 255 13.82 -13.09 -9.73
C ASN A 255 12.59 -12.29 -9.27
N SER A 256 12.33 -12.30 -7.97
CA SER A 256 11.11 -11.72 -7.36
C SER A 256 11.22 -10.21 -7.16
N TYR A 257 11.95 -9.77 -6.13
CA TYR A 257 12.15 -8.37 -5.77
C TYR A 257 13.54 -8.14 -5.18
N SER A 258 13.92 -6.86 -5.06
CA SER A 258 15.25 -6.45 -4.61
C SER A 258 15.69 -7.16 -3.34
N TYR A 259 16.96 -7.54 -3.30
CA TYR A 259 17.62 -8.21 -2.17
C TYR A 259 17.14 -9.63 -1.85
N VAL A 260 15.97 -10.08 -2.30
CA VAL A 260 15.59 -11.51 -2.28
C VAL A 260 16.03 -12.23 -3.56
N HIS A 261 15.86 -11.56 -4.71
CA HIS A 261 16.21 -12.11 -6.02
C HIS A 261 15.55 -13.47 -6.27
N LYS A 262 16.32 -14.48 -6.68
CA LYS A 262 15.83 -15.86 -6.75
C LYS A 262 15.98 -16.53 -5.39
N PHE A 263 14.85 -16.72 -4.71
CA PHE A 263 14.82 -17.20 -3.33
C PHE A 263 15.62 -18.48 -3.12
N VAL A 264 15.49 -19.47 -4.01
CA VAL A 264 16.17 -20.78 -3.84
C VAL A 264 17.67 -20.75 -4.05
N THR A 265 18.23 -19.79 -4.81
CA THR A 265 19.66 -19.76 -5.11
C THR A 265 20.43 -18.66 -4.41
N ASP A 266 19.78 -17.52 -4.14
CA ASP A 266 20.45 -16.28 -3.75
C ASP A 266 20.22 -15.97 -2.28
N PHE A 267 19.02 -16.28 -1.76
CA PHE A 267 18.60 -15.87 -0.42
C PHE A 267 19.60 -16.26 0.67
N VAL A 268 20.02 -17.52 0.69
CA VAL A 268 20.97 -18.05 1.69
C VAL A 268 22.36 -17.43 1.54
N LYS A 269 22.80 -17.16 0.31
CA LYS A 269 24.14 -16.61 0.02
C LYS A 269 24.23 -15.13 0.35
N GLU A 270 23.12 -14.43 0.21
CA GLU A 270 23.06 -12.97 0.24
C GLU A 270 22.69 -12.38 1.60
N HIS A 271 22.26 -13.22 2.55
CA HIS A 271 21.81 -12.81 3.86
C HIS A 271 22.61 -13.46 4.98
N THR A 272 22.79 -12.71 6.07
CA THR A 272 23.12 -13.27 7.36
C THR A 272 21.85 -13.83 7.99
N LEU A 273 21.87 -15.13 8.28
CA LEU A 273 20.78 -15.86 8.92
C LEU A 273 21.16 -16.17 10.37
N THR A 274 20.31 -15.80 11.33
CA THR A 274 20.56 -16.03 12.75
C THR A 274 19.34 -16.64 13.41
N ARG A 275 19.49 -17.81 14.02
CA ARG A 275 18.40 -18.42 14.78
C ARG A 275 18.12 -17.59 16.02
N THR A 276 16.84 -17.34 16.27
CA THR A 276 16.35 -16.64 17.45
C THR A 276 15.52 -17.60 18.32
N LYS A 277 14.87 -17.09 19.38
CA LYS A 277 14.02 -17.90 20.23
C LYS A 277 12.93 -18.56 19.36
N ASN A 278 12.81 -19.88 19.49
CA ASN A 278 11.72 -20.61 18.85
C ASN A 278 10.37 -20.09 19.35
N THR A 279 9.33 -20.31 18.57
CA THR A 279 7.99 -19.78 18.81
C THR A 279 6.96 -20.82 18.38
N SER A 280 5.68 -20.50 18.45
CA SER A 280 4.58 -21.39 18.13
C SER A 280 3.60 -20.76 17.14
N TYR A 281 2.87 -21.64 16.46
CA TYR A 281 1.68 -21.30 15.72
C TYR A 281 0.62 -22.35 16.03
N GLY A 282 -0.36 -21.98 16.86
CA GLY A 282 -1.19 -22.95 17.58
C GLY A 282 -0.31 -23.93 18.36
N ASP A 283 -0.57 -25.22 18.20
CA ASP A 283 0.13 -26.29 18.92
C ASP A 283 1.45 -26.71 18.24
N LYS A 284 1.81 -26.09 17.11
CA LYS A 284 2.99 -26.45 16.32
C LYS A 284 4.20 -25.64 16.75
N GLY A 285 5.32 -26.33 16.98
CA GLY A 285 6.61 -25.69 17.20
C GLY A 285 7.20 -25.12 15.91
N VAL A 286 7.70 -23.89 15.97
CA VAL A 286 8.20 -23.14 14.80
C VAL A 286 9.60 -22.58 15.10
N TYR A 287 10.53 -22.78 14.16
CA TYR A 287 11.82 -22.08 14.17
C TYR A 287 11.62 -20.63 13.76
N SER A 288 12.31 -19.71 14.43
CA SER A 288 12.37 -18.30 14.05
C SER A 288 13.79 -17.91 13.66
N ILE A 289 13.99 -17.53 12.40
CA ILE A 289 15.30 -17.17 11.84
C ILE A 289 15.28 -15.70 11.43
N ALA A 290 16.10 -14.89 12.09
CA ALA A 290 16.30 -13.50 11.73
C ALA A 290 17.13 -13.38 10.44
N ILE A 291 16.69 -12.49 9.56
CA ILE A 291 17.30 -12.17 8.26
C ILE A 291 17.93 -10.79 8.36
N ARG A 292 19.20 -10.67 7.96
CA ARG A 292 19.89 -9.38 7.88
C ARG A 292 20.75 -9.31 6.62
N LYS A 293 20.71 -8.17 5.93
CA LYS A 293 21.66 -7.82 4.87
C LYS A 293 21.95 -6.33 4.95
N LYS A 294 23.19 -5.92 4.71
CA LYS A 294 23.61 -4.52 4.70
C LYS A 294 24.18 -4.20 3.32
N VAL A 295 23.59 -3.24 2.64
CA VAL A 295 24.05 -2.75 1.33
C VAL A 295 23.89 -1.23 1.34
N ALA A 296 24.97 -0.50 1.63
CA ALA A 296 24.96 0.95 1.74
C ALA A 296 24.17 1.65 0.61
N PRO A 297 23.23 2.59 0.90
CA PRO A 297 22.75 3.08 2.20
C PRO A 297 21.58 2.27 2.80
N PHE A 298 21.27 1.10 2.26
CA PHE A 298 20.15 0.25 2.63
C PHE A 298 20.51 -0.84 3.67
N GLN A 299 19.50 -1.24 4.41
CA GLN A 299 19.55 -2.36 5.32
C GLN A 299 18.28 -3.21 5.19
N VAL A 300 18.46 -4.50 4.98
CA VAL A 300 17.40 -5.51 5.07
C VAL A 300 17.30 -6.00 6.51
N MET A 301 16.08 -6.11 7.00
CA MET A 301 15.74 -6.79 8.24
C MET A 301 14.49 -7.64 8.03
N GLY A 302 14.44 -8.80 8.65
CA GLY A 302 13.28 -9.66 8.53
C GLY A 302 13.35 -10.87 9.45
N THR A 303 12.29 -11.67 9.41
CA THR A 303 12.22 -12.95 10.10
C THR A 303 11.49 -13.95 9.21
N ILE A 304 12.05 -15.15 9.09
CA ILE A 304 11.39 -16.29 8.44
C ILE A 304 11.09 -17.35 9.49
N TYR A 305 9.87 -17.87 9.40
CA TYR A 305 9.31 -18.83 10.34
C TYR A 305 9.10 -20.17 9.65
N VAL A 306 9.71 -21.23 10.20
CA VAL A 306 9.77 -22.54 9.57
C VAL A 306 9.23 -23.61 10.53
N ASP A 307 8.26 -24.39 10.07
CA ASP A 307 7.70 -25.51 10.83
C ASP A 307 8.80 -26.51 11.23
N LYS A 308 8.84 -26.91 12.51
CA LYS A 308 9.93 -27.76 13.01
C LYS A 308 9.90 -29.18 12.48
N ILE A 309 8.74 -29.66 12.04
CA ILE A 309 8.53 -31.05 11.62
C ILE A 309 8.65 -31.14 10.10
N THR A 310 7.86 -30.34 9.37
CA THR A 310 7.78 -30.43 7.90
C THR A 310 8.81 -29.57 7.18
N PHE A 311 9.45 -28.63 7.89
CA PHE A 311 10.24 -27.55 7.31
C PHE A 311 9.45 -26.65 6.33
N ALA A 312 8.12 -26.64 6.42
CA ALA A 312 7.30 -25.69 5.67
C ALA A 312 7.61 -24.24 6.12
N ILE A 313 7.77 -23.33 5.17
CA ILE A 313 7.89 -21.90 5.48
C ILE A 313 6.47 -21.40 5.80
N ARG A 314 6.23 -21.07 7.07
CA ARG A 314 4.92 -20.59 7.52
C ARG A 314 4.74 -19.12 7.26
N LYS A 315 5.77 -18.31 7.54
CA LYS A 315 5.67 -16.85 7.46
C LYS A 315 7.02 -16.25 7.09
N LEU A 316 6.99 -15.23 6.26
CA LEU A 316 8.14 -14.38 5.94
C LEU A 316 7.74 -12.93 6.17
N VAL A 317 8.49 -12.26 7.04
CA VAL A 317 8.47 -10.81 7.22
C VAL A 317 9.78 -10.28 6.67
N TYR A 318 9.73 -9.42 5.66
CA TYR A 318 10.91 -8.92 4.96
C TYR A 318 10.79 -7.42 4.68
N SER A 319 11.63 -6.63 5.33
CA SER A 319 11.57 -5.17 5.25
C SER A 319 12.92 -4.57 4.85
N VAL A 320 12.86 -3.54 4.00
CA VAL A 320 14.03 -2.81 3.52
C VAL A 320 13.95 -1.38 4.01
N TYR A 321 15.02 -0.95 4.64
CA TYR A 321 15.16 0.39 5.16
C TYR A 321 16.28 1.13 4.47
N LYS A 322 16.09 2.43 4.24
CA LYS A 322 17.17 3.36 3.95
C LYS A 322 17.68 3.96 5.26
N GLN A 323 18.99 4.00 5.40
CA GLN A 323 19.66 4.71 6.47
C GLN A 323 20.35 5.94 5.86
N PRO A 324 19.77 7.15 5.97
CA PRO A 324 20.36 8.33 5.37
C PRO A 324 21.76 8.58 5.93
N LEU A 325 22.76 8.59 5.04
CA LEU A 325 24.14 8.90 5.38
C LEU A 325 24.36 10.40 5.22
N LYS A 326 24.86 11.07 6.26
CA LYS A 326 25.42 12.42 6.10
C LYS A 326 26.72 12.31 5.29
N ALA A 327 27.01 13.30 4.45
CA ALA A 327 28.26 13.35 3.69
C ALA A 327 29.48 13.15 4.64
N GLY A 328 30.33 12.15 4.32
CA GLY A 328 31.50 11.80 5.12
C GLY A 328 31.26 10.83 6.29
N GLN A 329 30.04 10.33 6.53
CA GLN A 329 29.77 9.35 7.60
C GLN A 329 29.71 7.90 7.07
N THR A 330 30.27 6.96 7.85
CA THR A 330 30.13 5.52 7.65
C THR A 330 28.83 5.01 8.31
N LEU A 331 28.30 3.86 7.85
CA LEU A 331 27.09 3.18 8.35
C LEU A 331 27.13 2.77 9.84
N ALA A 332 28.16 3.13 10.58
CA ALA A 332 28.33 2.78 11.98
C ALA A 332 27.42 3.59 12.94
N ASN A 333 26.79 4.68 12.47
CA ASN A 333 25.97 5.55 13.33
C ASN A 333 24.58 4.94 13.60
N ARG A 334 24.48 4.08 14.62
CA ARG A 334 23.25 3.33 15.02
C ARG A 334 22.05 4.20 15.42
N LYS A 335 22.20 5.53 15.55
CA LYS A 335 21.16 6.46 16.02
C LYS A 335 20.37 7.17 14.90
N ALA A 336 20.74 7.01 13.62
CA ALA A 336 19.96 7.62 12.53
C ALA A 336 18.60 6.91 12.38
N LYS A 337 17.51 7.69 12.30
CA LYS A 337 16.17 7.15 12.02
C LYS A 337 16.19 6.45 10.67
N LYS A 338 15.76 5.18 10.67
CA LYS A 338 15.62 4.38 9.45
C LYS A 338 14.31 4.75 8.77
N GLU A 339 14.35 4.91 7.46
CA GLU A 339 13.17 5.15 6.64
C GLU A 339 12.81 3.83 5.95
N LEU A 340 11.60 3.32 6.22
CA LEU A 340 11.12 2.13 5.53
C LEU A 340 10.96 2.45 4.04
N ILE A 341 11.49 1.60 3.16
CA ILE A 341 11.23 1.67 1.71
C ILE A 341 10.06 0.75 1.39
N TYR A 342 10.16 -0.51 1.82
CA TYR A 342 9.04 -1.45 1.74
C TYR A 342 9.13 -2.55 2.79
N GLU A 343 7.99 -3.18 3.05
CA GLU A 343 7.81 -4.39 3.82
C GLU A 343 6.89 -5.37 3.08
N ILE A 344 7.32 -6.62 2.99
CA ILE A 344 6.51 -7.75 2.55
C ILE A 344 6.24 -8.64 3.75
N LEU A 345 4.98 -8.99 3.94
CA LEU A 345 4.53 -9.89 4.98
C LEU A 345 3.67 -10.97 4.31
N VAL A 346 4.14 -12.21 4.26
CA VAL A 346 3.42 -13.35 3.69
C VAL A 346 3.30 -14.47 4.71
N GLU A 347 2.12 -15.06 4.83
CA GLU A 347 1.87 -16.23 5.67
C GLU A 347 1.13 -17.31 4.87
N TYR A 348 1.50 -18.56 5.13
CA TYR A 348 0.90 -19.75 4.58
C TYR A 348 0.25 -20.58 5.70
N GLN A 349 -0.87 -21.20 5.36
CA GLN A 349 -1.69 -22.03 6.24
C GLN A 349 -1.70 -23.48 5.76
N ASP A 350 -1.76 -24.42 6.69
CA ASP A 350 -1.96 -25.82 6.35
C ASP A 350 -3.42 -26.08 5.93
N TYR A 351 -3.60 -26.84 4.86
CA TYR A 351 -4.90 -27.40 4.48
C TYR A 351 -4.67 -28.78 3.86
N LYS A 352 -5.21 -29.84 4.50
CA LYS A 352 -5.08 -31.25 4.05
C LYS A 352 -3.66 -31.67 3.64
N ASP A 353 -2.64 -31.32 4.40
CA ASP A 353 -1.21 -31.67 4.18
C ASP A 353 -0.40 -30.76 3.23
N GLN A 354 -1.00 -29.73 2.63
CA GLN A 354 -0.26 -28.73 1.86
C GLN A 354 -0.42 -27.34 2.43
N MET A 355 0.57 -26.49 2.17
CA MET A 355 0.58 -25.08 2.53
C MET A 355 -0.03 -24.25 1.41
N TYR A 356 -1.06 -23.48 1.74
CA TYR A 356 -1.70 -22.52 0.83
C TYR A 356 -1.52 -21.11 1.39
N LEU A 357 -1.49 -20.11 0.51
CA LEU A 357 -1.43 -18.72 0.91
C LEU A 357 -2.55 -18.42 1.92
N ASN A 358 -2.19 -17.96 3.12
CA ASN A 358 -3.15 -17.46 4.11
C ASN A 358 -3.44 -16.00 3.80
N TYR A 359 -2.37 -15.20 3.75
CA TYR A 359 -2.43 -13.80 3.34
C TYR A 359 -1.06 -13.32 2.84
N ILE A 360 -1.09 -12.22 2.09
CA ILE A 360 0.10 -11.45 1.72
C ILE A 360 -0.21 -9.96 1.85
N SER A 361 0.73 -9.19 2.38
CA SER A 361 0.72 -7.74 2.47
C SER A 361 1.99 -7.18 1.85
N PHE A 362 1.82 -6.15 1.03
CA PHE A 362 2.88 -5.31 0.51
C PHE A 362 2.65 -3.88 0.96
N HIS A 363 3.53 -3.40 1.84
CA HIS A 363 3.60 -2.04 2.33
C HIS A 363 4.80 -1.33 1.71
N ASN A 364 4.60 -0.15 1.14
CA ASN A 364 5.71 0.72 0.75
C ASN A 364 5.39 2.18 1.05
N ASN A 365 6.43 3.00 1.19
CA ASN A 365 6.24 4.45 1.17
C ASN A 365 6.21 4.97 -0.27
N PHE A 366 5.55 6.10 -0.49
CA PHE A 366 5.67 6.84 -1.73
C PHE A 366 5.64 8.34 -1.47
N LYS A 367 6.31 9.09 -2.33
CA LYS A 367 6.34 10.53 -2.30
C LYS A 367 5.33 11.08 -3.30
N LEU A 368 4.43 11.91 -2.79
CA LEU A 368 3.44 12.65 -3.57
C LEU A 368 3.88 14.10 -3.67
N VAL A 369 4.10 14.60 -4.89
CA VAL A 369 4.51 15.97 -5.17
C VAL A 369 3.35 16.69 -5.82
N ARG A 370 2.63 17.50 -5.05
CA ARG A 370 1.44 18.20 -5.52
C ARG A 370 1.81 19.35 -6.47
N PRO A 371 0.89 19.75 -7.37
CA PRO A 371 1.05 21.00 -8.10
C PRO A 371 1.15 22.19 -7.13
N PRO A 372 1.81 23.29 -7.53
CA PRO A 372 1.91 24.47 -6.68
C PRO A 372 0.54 25.09 -6.43
N GLU A 373 0.26 25.50 -5.18
CA GLU A 373 -0.98 26.21 -4.84
C GLU A 373 -0.97 27.66 -5.34
N PHE A 374 0.23 28.23 -5.48
CA PHE A 374 0.47 29.61 -5.90
C PHE A 374 1.43 29.61 -7.09
N TYR A 375 0.95 30.06 -8.25
CA TYR A 375 1.66 29.91 -9.52
C TYR A 375 1.32 31.04 -10.50
N ILE A 376 2.12 31.14 -11.56
CA ILE A 376 1.91 32.08 -12.66
C ILE A 376 0.88 31.49 -13.62
N LYS A 377 -0.31 32.10 -13.67
CA LYS A 377 -1.37 31.73 -14.61
C LYS A 377 -1.02 32.11 -16.04
N ASP A 378 -0.39 33.28 -16.21
CA ASP A 378 -0.05 33.81 -17.52
C ASP A 378 1.13 34.81 -17.47
N ALA A 379 1.88 34.92 -18.57
CA ALA A 379 3.02 35.81 -18.72
C ALA A 379 3.12 36.37 -20.15
N GLU A 380 2.40 37.46 -20.42
CA GLU A 380 2.24 38.02 -21.77
C GLU A 380 2.95 39.37 -21.95
N LEU A 381 3.64 39.54 -23.09
CA LEU A 381 4.24 40.82 -23.43
C LEU A 381 3.18 41.78 -23.99
N ASN A 382 2.88 42.85 -23.26
CA ASN A 382 2.05 43.92 -23.79
C ASN A 382 2.83 44.71 -24.86
N ARG A 383 2.36 44.62 -26.10
CA ARG A 383 3.04 45.17 -27.29
C ARG A 383 3.22 46.68 -27.28
N LEU A 384 2.22 47.42 -26.78
CA LEU A 384 2.22 48.88 -26.78
C LEU A 384 3.16 49.44 -25.70
N SER A 385 3.00 48.94 -24.48
CA SER A 385 3.79 49.41 -23.33
C SER A 385 5.18 48.77 -23.24
N LYS A 386 5.43 47.68 -23.99
CA LYS A 386 6.67 46.88 -23.93
C LYS A 386 6.99 46.36 -22.53
N ARG A 387 5.94 46.02 -21.77
CA ARG A 387 6.02 45.46 -20.42
C ARG A 387 5.52 44.03 -20.42
N LEU A 388 6.17 43.16 -19.65
CA LEU A 388 5.68 41.80 -19.45
C LEU A 388 4.62 41.82 -18.35
N LEU A 389 3.40 41.39 -18.67
CA LEU A 389 2.29 41.24 -17.73
C LEU A 389 2.34 39.82 -17.18
N VAL A 390 2.62 39.70 -15.89
CA VAL A 390 2.65 38.42 -15.18
C VAL A 390 1.40 38.34 -14.32
N THR A 391 0.50 37.43 -14.67
CA THR A 391 -0.76 37.21 -13.95
C THR A 391 -0.63 35.96 -13.10
N LEU A 392 -0.85 36.11 -11.81
CA LEU A 392 -0.83 35.02 -10.85
C LEU A 392 -2.22 34.41 -10.70
N ASN A 393 -2.30 33.17 -10.19
CA ASN A 393 -3.59 32.59 -9.85
C ASN A 393 -4.24 33.22 -8.61
N ARG A 394 -3.46 33.92 -7.77
CA ARG A 394 -3.87 34.63 -6.55
C ARG A 394 -2.99 35.87 -6.32
N PRO A 395 -3.43 36.90 -5.57
CA PRO A 395 -2.58 38.03 -5.21
C PRO A 395 -1.41 37.64 -4.28
N ALA A 396 -0.24 38.25 -4.48
CA ALA A 396 0.89 38.11 -3.57
C ALA A 396 0.68 38.98 -2.32
N ALA A 397 0.67 38.37 -1.14
CA ALA A 397 0.47 39.06 0.13
C ALA A 397 1.67 39.93 0.52
N ASN A 398 2.89 39.50 0.19
CA ASN A 398 4.12 40.21 0.50
C ASN A 398 4.64 41.11 -0.63
N TRP A 399 3.80 41.43 -1.63
CA TRP A 399 4.17 42.21 -2.82
C TRP A 399 4.96 43.50 -2.49
N LEU A 400 4.53 44.26 -1.48
CA LEU A 400 5.15 45.53 -1.09
C LEU A 400 6.62 45.39 -0.64
N THR A 401 7.04 44.18 -0.26
CA THR A 401 8.41 43.90 0.19
C THR A 401 9.33 43.43 -0.94
N LEU A 402 8.78 43.09 -2.10
CA LEU A 402 9.53 42.55 -3.22
C LEU A 402 10.25 43.66 -3.99
N LYS A 403 11.47 43.37 -4.42
CA LYS A 403 12.31 44.28 -5.20
C LYS A 403 12.32 43.83 -6.67
N PRO A 404 12.57 44.72 -7.63
CA PRO A 404 12.74 44.34 -9.04
C PRO A 404 13.75 43.19 -9.26
N SER A 405 14.79 43.11 -8.44
CA SER A 405 15.81 42.04 -8.49
C SER A 405 15.28 40.64 -8.14
N ASP A 406 14.15 40.55 -7.43
CA ASP A 406 13.53 39.27 -7.05
C ASP A 406 12.82 38.61 -8.25
N PHE A 407 12.46 39.42 -9.26
CA PHE A 407 11.85 38.97 -10.51
C PHE A 407 12.93 38.58 -11.52
N LYS A 408 13.05 37.29 -11.79
CA LYS A 408 13.95 36.73 -12.80
C LYS A 408 13.14 36.34 -14.03
N VAL A 409 13.39 37.05 -15.12
CA VAL A 409 12.73 36.81 -16.40
C VAL A 409 13.76 36.33 -17.41
N PHE A 410 13.44 35.26 -18.12
CA PHE A 410 14.23 34.73 -19.22
C PHE A 410 13.37 34.57 -20.46
N TYR A 411 13.96 34.82 -21.62
CA TYR A 411 13.38 34.48 -22.92
C TYR A 411 14.44 33.74 -23.73
N GLN A 412 14.14 32.53 -24.21
CA GLN A 412 15.09 31.68 -24.94
C GLN A 412 16.48 31.63 -24.27
N ASN A 413 16.50 31.38 -22.95
CA ASN A 413 17.69 31.35 -22.08
C ASN A 413 18.46 32.69 -21.93
N THR A 414 17.97 33.80 -22.50
CA THR A 414 18.52 35.14 -22.28
C THR A 414 17.82 35.81 -21.10
N ARG A 415 18.59 36.22 -20.09
CA ARG A 415 18.08 36.97 -18.94
C ARG A 415 17.66 38.39 -19.32
N LEU A 416 16.47 38.78 -18.91
CA LEU A 416 15.94 40.14 -19.00
C LEU A 416 15.96 40.78 -17.60
N TRP A 417 16.67 41.89 -17.46
CA TRP A 417 16.82 42.56 -16.17
C TRP A 417 15.63 43.47 -15.90
N VAL A 418 14.86 43.12 -14.86
CA VAL A 418 13.71 43.89 -14.40
C VAL A 418 14.17 45.13 -13.64
N THR A 419 13.63 46.28 -13.99
CA THR A 419 13.95 47.60 -13.41
C THR A 419 12.84 48.17 -12.57
N LYS A 420 11.60 47.91 -12.98
CA LYS A 420 10.41 48.39 -12.30
C LYS A 420 9.38 47.28 -12.36
N VAL A 421 8.66 47.12 -11.26
CA VAL A 421 7.50 46.25 -11.19
C VAL A 421 6.33 47.07 -10.67
N GLU A 422 5.19 46.94 -11.31
CA GLU A 422 3.96 47.65 -10.95
C GLU A 422 2.83 46.64 -10.85
N ARG A 423 2.11 46.66 -9.74
CA ARG A 423 0.87 45.88 -9.57
C ARG A 423 -0.24 46.60 -10.33
N ILE A 424 -0.94 45.89 -11.22
CA ILE A 424 -2.01 46.44 -12.06
C ILE A 424 -3.25 45.55 -11.93
N GLY A 425 -4.44 46.14 -12.08
CA GLY A 425 -5.72 45.43 -12.04
C GLY A 425 -6.52 45.67 -10.76
N THR A 426 -7.80 45.33 -10.79
CA THR A 426 -8.77 45.58 -9.70
C THR A 426 -8.63 44.62 -8.52
N VAL A 427 -8.14 43.39 -8.76
CA VAL A 427 -7.85 42.37 -7.72
C VAL A 427 -6.35 42.34 -7.36
N GLY A 428 -5.50 42.94 -8.21
CA GLY A 428 -4.06 43.08 -8.00
C GLY A 428 -3.30 41.74 -8.04
N ASP A 429 -3.70 40.84 -8.92
CA ASP A 429 -3.04 39.57 -9.24
C ASP A 429 -2.11 39.68 -10.47
N THR A 430 -2.15 40.80 -11.20
CA THR A 430 -1.27 41.08 -12.34
C THR A 430 -0.15 42.06 -11.99
N TYR A 431 1.06 41.77 -12.46
CA TYR A 431 2.27 42.57 -12.25
C TYR A 431 2.91 42.90 -13.60
N ALA A 432 3.07 44.19 -13.91
CA ALA A 432 3.81 44.63 -15.08
C ALA A 432 5.30 44.80 -14.76
N LEU A 433 6.12 44.06 -15.48
CA LEU A 433 7.57 44.11 -15.39
C LEU A 433 8.13 45.01 -16.51
N SER A 434 8.93 46.00 -16.13
CA SER A 434 9.69 46.85 -17.05
C SER A 434 11.17 46.47 -17.04
N PHE A 435 11.85 46.56 -18.19
CA PHE A 435 13.24 46.12 -18.34
C PHE A 435 14.23 47.29 -18.54
N ILE A 436 15.53 47.06 -18.29
CA ILE A 436 16.60 48.08 -18.47
C ILE A 436 16.59 48.62 -19.90
N ARG A 437 16.53 49.95 -20.04
CA ARG A 437 16.69 50.70 -21.31
C ARG A 437 17.79 51.77 -21.25
N LYS A 438 18.66 51.78 -20.24
CA LYS A 438 19.64 52.86 -20.08
C LYS A 438 20.71 52.78 -21.18
N GLU A 439 20.62 53.77 -22.09
CA GLU A 439 21.50 54.16 -23.20
C GLU A 439 21.70 53.13 -24.31
N ARG A 440 21.03 53.39 -25.46
CA ARG A 440 20.90 52.53 -26.65
C ARG A 440 20.54 51.10 -26.27
N PRO A 441 19.31 50.62 -26.59
CA PRO A 441 18.87 49.33 -26.07
C PRO A 441 19.91 48.29 -26.45
N PRO A 442 20.36 47.42 -25.53
CA PRO A 442 21.25 46.35 -25.90
C PRO A 442 20.59 45.68 -27.11
N ARG A 443 21.25 45.65 -28.28
CA ARG A 443 20.64 45.22 -29.55
C ARG A 443 19.87 43.91 -29.40
N LYS A 444 20.30 43.08 -28.44
CA LYS A 444 19.65 41.86 -27.96
C LYS A 444 18.23 42.05 -27.41
N LEU A 445 17.98 43.03 -26.53
CA LEU A 445 16.65 43.30 -25.96
C LEU A 445 15.67 43.87 -26.99
N LEU A 446 16.13 44.79 -27.85
CA LEU A 446 15.31 45.29 -28.97
C LEU A 446 14.91 44.13 -29.89
N ARG A 447 15.87 43.30 -30.31
CA ARG A 447 15.60 42.12 -31.14
C ARG A 447 14.62 41.15 -30.48
N ILE A 448 14.74 40.93 -29.17
CA ILE A 448 13.80 40.09 -28.40
C ILE A 448 12.39 40.71 -28.42
N LEU A 449 12.24 41.97 -27.99
CA LEU A 449 10.91 42.60 -27.97
C LEU A 449 10.29 42.72 -29.38
N GLU A 450 11.11 42.96 -30.41
CA GLU A 450 10.69 43.01 -31.81
C GLU A 450 10.30 41.63 -32.36
N SER A 451 10.95 40.54 -31.96
CA SER A 451 10.55 39.18 -32.35
C SER A 451 9.19 38.79 -31.74
N GLU A 452 8.96 39.14 -30.47
CA GLU A 452 7.72 38.84 -29.75
C GLU A 452 6.52 39.63 -30.29
N ILE A 453 6.72 40.90 -30.65
CA ILE A 453 5.68 41.72 -31.29
C ILE A 453 5.27 41.14 -32.66
N LYS A 454 6.17 40.40 -33.34
CA LYS A 454 5.89 39.79 -34.64
C LYS A 454 5.18 38.44 -34.54
N ASP A 455 5.44 37.64 -33.50
CA ASP A 455 4.85 36.29 -33.34
C ASP A 455 4.50 35.99 -31.87
N PRO A 456 3.32 36.42 -31.39
CA PRO A 456 2.93 36.30 -29.99
C PRO A 456 2.62 34.86 -29.58
N GLN A 457 2.37 33.96 -30.55
CA GLN A 457 2.12 32.55 -30.31
C GLN A 457 3.41 31.75 -30.03
N LYS A 458 4.61 32.35 -30.23
CA LYS A 458 5.92 31.74 -29.95
C LYS A 458 6.62 32.26 -28.69
N ALA A 459 6.00 33.20 -27.98
CA ALA A 459 6.53 33.86 -26.81
C ALA A 459 6.66 32.91 -25.61
N SER A 460 7.85 32.33 -25.36
CA SER A 460 8.10 31.50 -24.17
C SER A 460 8.94 32.26 -23.14
N PHE A 461 8.29 33.16 -22.39
CA PHE A 461 8.89 33.75 -21.20
C PHE A 461 8.94 32.73 -20.06
N LYS A 462 10.10 32.59 -19.42
CA LYS A 462 10.24 31.91 -18.14
C LYS A 462 10.39 32.95 -17.05
N VAL A 463 9.40 33.02 -16.17
CA VAL A 463 9.37 33.95 -15.05
C VAL A 463 9.51 33.17 -13.75
N SER A 464 10.34 33.67 -12.84
CA SER A 464 10.39 33.19 -11.46
C SER A 464 10.55 34.39 -10.54
N VAL A 465 9.88 34.35 -9.39
CA VAL A 465 9.94 35.44 -8.41
C VAL A 465 10.39 34.87 -7.07
N ASN A 466 11.59 35.23 -6.64
CA ASN A 466 12.13 34.77 -5.38
C ASN A 466 11.30 35.32 -4.21
N LYS A 467 10.97 34.47 -3.23
CA LYS A 467 10.30 34.83 -1.95
C LYS A 467 8.88 35.39 -2.08
N MET A 468 8.29 35.41 -3.27
CA MET A 468 6.89 35.84 -3.42
C MET A 468 5.97 34.81 -2.76
N MET A 469 5.04 35.27 -1.92
CA MET A 469 4.10 34.43 -1.18
C MET A 469 2.65 34.91 -1.30
N ASP A 470 1.70 33.99 -1.29
CA ASP A 470 0.28 34.30 -1.14
C ASP A 470 -0.11 34.56 0.34
N ALA A 471 -1.38 34.84 0.60
CA ALA A 471 -1.88 35.11 1.94
C ALA A 471 -1.87 33.89 2.88
N GLN A 472 -1.76 32.68 2.32
CA GLN A 472 -1.68 31.42 3.06
C GLN A 472 -0.22 31.03 3.35
N GLY A 473 0.76 31.83 2.89
CA GLY A 473 2.19 31.58 3.08
C GLY A 473 2.80 30.62 2.05
N ASN A 474 2.09 30.30 0.97
CA ASN A 474 2.63 29.46 -0.11
C ASN A 474 3.61 30.26 -0.95
N PHE A 475 4.81 29.72 -1.25
CA PHE A 475 5.74 30.37 -2.17
C PHE A 475 5.38 30.13 -3.64
N LEU A 476 5.68 31.11 -4.51
CA LEU A 476 5.37 31.05 -5.93
C LEU A 476 6.10 29.87 -6.62
N GLU A 477 5.35 29.06 -7.36
CA GLU A 477 5.79 27.82 -8.04
C GLU A 477 6.35 26.74 -7.08
N GLU A 478 6.20 26.91 -5.77
CA GLU A 478 6.64 25.91 -4.81
C GLU A 478 5.71 24.71 -4.82
N ARG A 479 6.27 23.55 -5.14
CA ARG A 479 5.58 22.26 -5.05
C ARG A 479 5.82 21.65 -3.69
N LYS A 480 4.74 21.45 -2.94
CA LYS A 480 4.79 20.71 -1.67
C LYS A 480 4.87 19.22 -1.96
N SER A 481 5.67 18.52 -1.15
CA SER A 481 5.77 17.08 -1.21
C SER A 481 5.48 16.46 0.14
N GLU A 482 4.80 15.32 0.14
CA GLU A 482 4.51 14.55 1.32
C GLU A 482 4.84 13.07 1.08
N LEU A 483 5.13 12.38 2.17
CA LEU A 483 5.37 10.94 2.19
C LEU A 483 4.11 10.27 2.74
N LEU A 484 3.58 9.30 2.01
CA LEU A 484 2.44 8.48 2.40
C LEU A 484 2.82 7.01 2.35
N ASP A 485 2.12 6.20 3.12
CA ASP A 485 2.19 4.75 3.03
C ASP A 485 1.13 4.23 2.05
N GLN A 486 1.47 3.21 1.28
CA GLN A 486 0.51 2.44 0.48
C GLN A 486 0.60 0.96 0.87
N PHE A 487 -0.56 0.35 1.01
CA PHE A 487 -0.73 -1.05 1.35
C PHE A 487 -1.53 -1.76 0.25
N ARG A 488 -1.15 -3.00 -0.03
CA ARG A 488 -1.89 -3.94 -0.88
C ARG A 488 -1.94 -5.25 -0.13
N GLU A 489 -3.12 -5.81 0.06
CA GLU A 489 -3.33 -6.94 0.95
C GLU A 489 -4.32 -7.92 0.33
N PHE A 490 -4.02 -9.21 0.43
CA PHE A 490 -4.90 -10.29 0.00
C PHE A 490 -5.02 -11.32 1.12
N PHE A 491 -6.26 -11.75 1.39
CA PHE A 491 -6.60 -12.67 2.46
C PHE A 491 -7.44 -13.83 1.90
N THR A 492 -6.91 -15.05 2.01
CA THR A 492 -7.61 -16.26 1.54
C THR A 492 -8.75 -16.63 2.48
N GLN A 493 -9.95 -16.77 1.92
CA GLN A 493 -11.15 -17.26 2.62
C GLN A 493 -11.53 -18.68 2.22
N LYS A 494 -11.09 -19.14 1.05
CA LYS A 494 -11.36 -20.50 0.59
C LYS A 494 -10.23 -21.03 -0.26
N VAL A 495 -9.82 -22.26 0.05
CA VAL A 495 -8.87 -23.04 -0.74
C VAL A 495 -9.64 -24.05 -1.58
N ILE A 496 -9.35 -24.07 -2.88
CA ILE A 496 -9.85 -25.04 -3.85
C ILE A 496 -8.65 -25.91 -4.25
N PRO A 497 -8.39 -27.05 -3.57
CA PRO A 497 -7.15 -27.81 -3.71
C PRO A 497 -7.07 -28.61 -5.01
N THR A 498 -8.21 -28.87 -5.64
CA THR A 498 -8.32 -29.65 -6.90
C THR A 498 -8.20 -28.73 -8.09
N GLN A 499 -7.54 -29.20 -9.17
CA GLN A 499 -7.32 -28.50 -10.44
C GLN A 499 -8.60 -27.79 -10.93
N PRO A 500 -8.77 -26.49 -10.63
CA PRO A 500 -9.98 -25.79 -10.99
C PRO A 500 -9.99 -25.59 -12.51
N SER A 501 -11.18 -25.58 -13.11
CA SER A 501 -11.34 -25.11 -14.49
C SER A 501 -10.67 -23.74 -14.63
N GLY A 502 -9.89 -23.56 -15.70
CA GLY A 502 -9.29 -22.26 -16.01
C GLY A 502 -10.37 -21.18 -16.16
N ILE A 503 -10.03 -19.94 -15.88
CA ILE A 503 -10.93 -18.82 -16.14
C ILE A 503 -10.95 -18.58 -17.65
N ASN A 504 -12.13 -18.44 -18.24
CA ASN A 504 -12.27 -18.04 -19.65
C ASN A 504 -11.44 -16.77 -19.90
N ALA A 505 -10.62 -16.74 -20.95
CA ALA A 505 -9.72 -15.62 -21.24
C ALA A 505 -10.43 -14.25 -21.25
N ASN A 506 -11.68 -14.20 -21.73
CA ASN A 506 -12.47 -12.97 -21.78
C ASN A 506 -13.01 -12.51 -20.41
N LEU A 507 -12.91 -13.36 -19.39
CA LEU A 507 -13.36 -13.11 -18.02
C LEU A 507 -12.19 -12.98 -17.02
N GLN A 508 -10.96 -13.05 -17.51
CA GLN A 508 -9.76 -12.85 -16.69
C GLN A 508 -9.50 -11.36 -16.47
N VAL A 509 -9.11 -11.00 -15.26
CA VAL A 509 -8.62 -9.65 -14.95
C VAL A 509 -7.51 -9.28 -15.92
N ASN A 510 -7.67 -8.13 -16.55
CA ASN A 510 -6.63 -7.56 -17.39
C ASN A 510 -5.51 -7.01 -16.49
N LYS A 511 -4.36 -7.66 -16.56
CA LYS A 511 -3.17 -7.34 -15.75
C LYS A 511 -2.50 -6.01 -16.11
N THR A 512 -2.83 -5.41 -17.26
CA THR A 512 -2.16 -4.18 -17.75
C THR A 512 -2.90 -2.89 -17.40
N ILE A 513 -4.08 -2.99 -16.80
CA ILE A 513 -4.88 -1.83 -16.35
C ILE A 513 -5.21 -1.97 -14.86
N SER A 514 -5.59 -0.86 -14.22
CA SER A 514 -6.01 -0.83 -12.82
C SER A 514 -7.12 -1.84 -12.53
N LEU A 515 -7.07 -2.46 -11.36
CA LEU A 515 -8.13 -3.37 -10.88
C LEU A 515 -9.47 -2.64 -10.74
N GLY A 516 -9.45 -1.34 -10.45
CA GLY A 516 -10.65 -0.51 -10.36
C GLY A 516 -11.17 0.03 -11.69
N SER A 517 -10.54 -0.33 -12.82
CA SER A 517 -11.03 0.12 -14.13
C SER A 517 -12.42 -0.46 -14.43
N LYS A 518 -13.29 0.36 -15.02
CA LYS A 518 -14.61 -0.07 -15.51
C LYS A 518 -14.51 -1.11 -16.64
N ASP A 519 -13.36 -1.20 -17.28
CA ASP A 519 -13.08 -2.14 -18.37
C ASP A 519 -12.63 -3.53 -17.85
N GLN A 520 -12.51 -3.73 -16.54
CA GLN A 520 -12.23 -5.06 -15.98
C GLN A 520 -13.44 -5.98 -16.14
N PRO A 521 -13.26 -7.20 -16.67
CA PRO A 521 -14.35 -8.17 -16.70
C PRO A 521 -14.69 -8.64 -15.29
N LYS A 522 -15.98 -8.88 -15.03
CA LYS A 522 -16.46 -9.46 -13.78
C LYS A 522 -16.95 -10.88 -13.98
N LEU A 523 -16.60 -11.75 -13.03
CA LEU A 523 -17.19 -13.07 -12.87
C LEU A 523 -18.57 -12.94 -12.24
N ILE A 524 -19.47 -13.84 -12.61
CA ILE A 524 -20.77 -13.97 -11.94
C ILE A 524 -20.54 -14.73 -10.63
N MET A 525 -21.01 -14.15 -9.53
CA MET A 525 -21.05 -14.80 -8.22
C MET A 525 -22.45 -15.38 -8.01
N ASN A 526 -22.53 -16.61 -7.53
CA ASN A 526 -23.80 -17.12 -7.00
C ASN A 526 -23.94 -16.59 -5.57
N LEU A 527 -25.09 -15.98 -5.26
CA LEU A 527 -25.40 -15.35 -3.96
C LEU A 527 -25.35 -16.28 -2.74
N GLU A 528 -25.08 -17.57 -2.92
CA GLU A 528 -24.94 -18.58 -1.85
C GLU A 528 -23.51 -18.66 -1.28
N ASP A 529 -22.58 -17.83 -1.75
CA ASP A 529 -21.18 -17.89 -1.36
C ASP A 529 -20.89 -17.03 -0.10
N ASP A 530 -20.49 -17.67 1.01
CA ASP A 530 -20.14 -17.09 2.32
C ASP A 530 -18.85 -16.20 2.32
N PHE A 531 -18.67 -15.32 1.33
CA PHE A 531 -17.48 -14.46 1.21
C PHE A 531 -17.70 -13.04 1.72
N TRP A 532 -16.71 -12.48 2.43
CA TRP A 532 -16.85 -11.20 3.11
C TRP A 532 -15.64 -10.27 2.97
N MET A 533 -15.80 -8.97 3.21
CA MET A 533 -14.70 -8.00 3.20
C MET A 533 -14.44 -7.49 4.61
N ASN A 534 -13.27 -7.77 5.18
CA ASN A 534 -12.90 -7.28 6.52
C ASN A 534 -12.47 -5.80 6.48
N THR A 535 -13.43 -4.90 6.24
CA THR A 535 -13.20 -3.46 6.21
C THR A 535 -12.71 -2.97 7.59
N PRO A 536 -11.64 -2.15 7.66
CA PRO A 536 -11.20 -1.53 8.91
C PRO A 536 -12.32 -0.77 9.62
N LEU A 537 -12.29 -0.75 10.96
CA LEU A 537 -13.20 0.09 11.73
C LEU A 537 -12.82 1.56 11.51
N LYS A 538 -13.82 2.45 11.42
CA LYS A 538 -13.55 3.89 11.42
C LYS A 538 -12.88 4.25 12.74
N SER A 539 -11.77 4.97 12.67
CA SER A 539 -11.25 5.66 13.85
C SER A 539 -12.35 6.60 14.33
N LEU A 540 -12.85 6.37 15.55
CA LEU A 540 -13.71 7.36 16.20
C LEU A 540 -12.91 8.66 16.29
N PRO A 541 -13.49 9.83 15.96
CA PRO A 541 -12.81 11.10 16.21
C PRO A 541 -12.38 11.11 17.68
N GLN A 542 -11.09 11.33 17.92
CA GLN A 542 -10.60 11.56 19.28
C GLN A 542 -11.29 12.84 19.77
N GLU A 543 -12.14 12.71 20.79
CA GLU A 543 -12.79 13.84 21.47
C GLU A 543 -11.78 14.76 22.16
#